data_AF-A0A502KZZ8-F1
#
_entry.id   AF-A0A502KZZ8-F1
#
_cell.length_a   1.000
_cell.length_b   1.000
_cell.length_c   1.000
_cell.angle_alpha   90.00
_cell.angle_beta   90.00
_cell.angle_gamma   90.00
#
_symmetry.space_group_name_H-M   'P 1'
#
loop_
_entity.id
_entity.type
_entity.pdbx_description
1 polymer ?
#
loop_
_entity_poly.entity_id
_entity_poly.type
_entity_poly.pdbx_seq_one_letter_code
_entity_poly.pdbx_strand_id
1 'polypeptide(L)'
;MHYTAAHLGKRKAIPSLTPISYYHFFYISLVGQLMRLFTTLLALFTLSACSSLSVQNDKIPTLASYQFAESDHVMQDIDDKLAKAKAEHKKLLLVLGAQWCHDSTGLAAKFSQSTMQTILTEHYQTLFIDVGYYQRGFDVVSRFNMPIYYGTPTVMIIDPESETIINSDSMQQWLSADSISLENYQKYFSRMANENNLIEQPLSPALAKYYQQINEFSSQQAKRLKQAYQVLGPALARYVENKEQFSAENEKVWSQARKLRYNIQNDVIALKEQAKKAVEMQESIELEFPEYDQFSWE
;
A
#
# COMPACT_ATOMS: atom_id res chain seq x y z
N MET A 1 57.16 45.87 42.91
CA MET A 1 58.59 45.76 42.50
C MET A 1 58.61 44.97 41.21
N HIS A 2 59.05 45.42 40.03
CA HIS A 2 59.53 46.71 39.55
C HIS A 2 58.96 46.92 38.13
N TYR A 3 58.74 48.18 37.81
CA TYR A 3 58.30 48.72 36.53
C TYR A 3 59.32 48.45 35.41
N THR A 4 58.84 48.36 34.16
CA THR A 4 59.21 49.34 33.11
C THR A 4 58.16 49.39 32.01
N ALA A 5 57.81 50.62 31.67
CA ALA A 5 56.81 51.03 30.70
C ALA A 5 57.49 51.65 29.48
N ALA A 6 56.68 51.86 28.44
CA ALA A 6 56.66 52.98 27.49
C ALA A 6 56.75 52.52 26.02
N HIS A 7 55.69 52.63 25.23
CA HIS A 7 55.07 53.82 24.61
C HIS A 7 55.73 54.31 23.30
N LEU A 8 54.93 54.18 22.23
CA LEU A 8 54.57 55.21 21.23
C LEU A 8 55.62 55.82 20.29
N GLY A 9 55.26 55.83 19.00
CA GLY A 9 55.63 56.86 18.01
C GLY A 9 55.72 56.26 16.60
N LYS A 10 54.73 56.36 15.69
CA LYS A 10 54.38 57.52 14.82
C LYS A 10 55.67 58.14 14.20
N ARG A 11 55.85 58.32 12.89
CA ARG A 11 54.94 58.75 11.80
C ARG A 11 55.77 58.89 10.49
N LYS A 12 55.09 58.86 9.33
CA LYS A 12 55.32 59.66 8.08
C LYS A 12 56.57 59.34 7.22
N ALA A 13 56.64 59.49 5.89
CA ALA A 13 55.69 59.85 4.83
C ALA A 13 56.44 59.92 3.46
N ILE A 14 55.77 59.51 2.35
CA ILE A 14 55.81 60.13 0.97
C ILE A 14 57.14 59.98 0.15
N PRO A 15 57.22 60.11 -1.20
CA PRO A 15 56.24 60.12 -2.32
C PRO A 15 56.51 59.09 -3.45
N SER A 16 55.52 59.05 -4.36
CA SER A 16 55.48 58.53 -5.72
C SER A 16 56.58 59.04 -6.67
N LEU A 17 57.03 58.17 -7.60
CA LEU A 17 57.51 58.56 -8.93
C LEU A 17 57.05 57.55 -9.99
N THR A 18 56.73 58.13 -11.15
CA THR A 18 56.00 57.64 -12.33
C THR A 18 56.80 56.71 -13.25
N PRO A 19 56.13 56.08 -14.23
CA PRO A 19 56.64 54.92 -14.96
C PRO A 19 57.43 55.35 -16.20
N ILE A 20 58.29 54.46 -16.69
CA ILE A 20 58.61 54.16 -18.10
C ILE A 20 59.96 53.45 -18.10
N SER A 21 59.92 52.14 -18.36
CA SER A 21 60.69 51.46 -19.40
C SER A 21 61.03 50.06 -18.90
N TYR A 22 60.13 49.11 -19.10
CA TYR A 22 60.00 48.34 -20.33
C TYR A 22 61.19 47.37 -20.60
N TYR A 23 60.87 46.07 -20.50
CA TYR A 23 61.30 45.00 -21.41
C TYR A 23 62.81 44.84 -21.62
N HIS A 24 63.49 44.12 -20.73
CA HIS A 24 64.50 43.14 -21.19
C HIS A 24 65.05 42.23 -20.10
N PHE A 25 64.89 42.59 -18.83
CA PHE A 25 65.47 41.80 -17.75
C PHE A 25 64.47 40.80 -17.18
N PHE A 26 64.76 39.53 -17.48
CA PHE A 26 64.28 38.33 -16.82
C PHE A 26 62.97 37.67 -17.30
N TYR A 27 62.89 37.54 -18.62
CA TYR A 27 62.17 36.48 -19.37
C TYR A 27 62.56 35.03 -18.96
N ILE A 28 63.45 34.83 -17.98
CA ILE A 28 63.93 33.52 -17.48
C ILE A 28 63.28 33.12 -16.14
N SER A 29 62.52 34.01 -15.49
CA SER A 29 61.79 33.69 -14.25
C SER A 29 60.35 33.19 -14.48
N LEU A 30 59.79 33.42 -15.67
CA LEU A 30 58.37 33.17 -15.95
C LEU A 30 58.06 31.68 -16.24
N VAL A 31 58.99 30.94 -16.85
CA VAL A 31 58.80 29.51 -17.19
C VAL A 31 58.94 28.61 -15.95
N GLY A 32 59.71 29.03 -14.94
CA GLY A 32 59.89 28.28 -13.68
C GLY A 32 58.75 28.47 -12.66
N GLN A 33 58.01 29.58 -12.71
CA GLN A 33 56.85 29.81 -11.83
C GLN A 33 55.54 29.26 -12.40
N LEU A 34 55.41 29.13 -13.73
CA LEU A 34 54.23 28.53 -14.37
C LEU A 34 54.17 27.00 -14.23
N MET A 35 55.28 26.30 -13.98
CA MET A 35 55.29 24.85 -13.74
C MET A 35 55.06 24.45 -12.27
N ARG A 36 55.12 25.39 -11.32
CA ARG A 36 54.82 25.15 -9.89
C ARG A 36 53.41 25.60 -9.46
N LEU A 37 52.72 26.36 -10.31
CA LEU A 37 51.32 26.74 -10.13
C LEU A 37 50.33 25.74 -10.77
N PHE A 38 50.81 24.78 -11.56
CA PHE A 38 49.96 23.72 -12.12
C PHE A 38 49.95 22.41 -11.30
N THR A 39 50.89 22.26 -10.35
CA THR A 39 50.96 21.10 -9.43
C THR A 39 50.35 21.38 -8.04
N THR A 40 50.09 22.65 -7.71
CA THR A 40 49.35 23.05 -6.50
C THR A 40 47.87 23.32 -6.75
N LEU A 41 47.40 23.18 -8.00
CA LEU A 41 45.97 23.31 -8.38
C LEU A 41 45.25 21.95 -8.54
N LEU A 42 45.95 20.81 -8.42
CA LEU A 42 45.35 19.46 -8.56
C LEU A 42 45.27 18.66 -7.25
N ALA A 43 45.72 19.22 -6.13
CA ALA A 43 45.73 18.54 -4.81
C ALA A 43 44.77 19.18 -3.78
N LEU A 44 43.87 20.06 -4.21
CA LEU A 44 42.81 20.66 -3.38
C LEU A 44 41.39 20.37 -3.91
N PHE A 45 41.26 19.46 -4.87
CA PHE A 45 39.99 19.10 -5.52
C PHE A 45 39.48 17.68 -5.17
N THR A 46 39.96 17.07 -4.07
CA THR A 46 39.58 15.68 -3.71
C THR A 46 38.98 15.51 -2.30
N LEU A 47 38.60 16.58 -1.60
CA LEU A 47 37.94 16.49 -0.28
C LEU A 47 36.52 17.10 -0.22
N SER A 48 35.74 16.99 -1.30
CA SER A 48 34.34 17.42 -1.27
C SER A 48 33.43 16.56 -2.14
N ALA A 49 33.28 15.29 -1.75
CA ALA A 49 32.22 14.42 -2.27
C ALA A 49 31.94 13.23 -1.33
N CYS A 50 31.78 13.49 -0.03
CA CYS A 50 31.00 12.62 0.84
C CYS A 50 29.99 13.51 1.55
N SER A 51 29.10 14.13 0.78
CA SER A 51 27.80 14.50 1.32
C SER A 51 27.15 13.18 1.71
N SER A 52 27.03 12.94 3.01
CA SER A 52 26.10 11.95 3.54
C SER A 52 24.77 12.17 2.83
N LEU A 53 24.40 11.23 1.94
CA LEU A 53 23.01 11.02 1.59
C LEU A 53 22.34 10.63 2.90
N SER A 54 21.89 11.63 3.66
CA SER A 54 20.72 11.43 4.48
C SER A 54 19.66 11.02 3.48
N VAL A 55 19.37 9.73 3.40
CA VAL A 55 18.08 9.25 2.92
C VAL A 55 17.08 9.87 3.91
N GLN A 56 16.68 11.11 3.62
CA GLN A 56 15.43 11.62 4.14
C GLN A 56 14.41 10.63 3.63
N ASN A 57 13.85 9.86 4.55
CA ASN A 57 12.73 8.98 4.31
C ASN A 57 11.52 9.91 4.10
N ASP A 58 11.56 10.73 3.05
CA ASP A 58 10.45 11.54 2.62
C ASP A 58 9.38 10.54 2.24
N LYS A 59 8.38 10.40 3.12
CA LYS A 59 7.20 9.60 2.83
C LYS A 59 6.64 10.13 1.52
N ILE A 60 6.77 9.34 0.46
CA ILE A 60 6.20 9.65 -0.86
C ILE A 60 4.72 9.97 -0.62
N PRO A 61 4.24 11.17 -1.01
CA PRO A 61 2.85 11.53 -0.82
C PRO A 61 1.92 10.51 -1.47
N THR A 62 0.87 10.11 -0.76
CA THR A 62 -0.16 9.24 -1.33
C THR A 62 -0.85 9.95 -2.49
N LEU A 63 -0.92 9.31 -3.65
CA LEU A 63 -1.59 9.85 -4.83
C LEU A 63 -3.10 10.02 -4.55
N ALA A 64 -3.68 11.10 -5.08
CA ALA A 64 -5.11 11.41 -4.89
C ALA A 64 -6.04 10.28 -5.37
N SER A 65 -5.62 9.53 -6.39
CA SER A 65 -6.34 8.36 -6.91
C SER A 65 -6.46 7.17 -5.95
N TYR A 66 -5.70 7.18 -4.85
CA TYR A 66 -5.68 6.12 -3.84
C TYR A 66 -6.14 6.59 -2.45
N GLN A 67 -6.95 7.65 -2.42
CA GLN A 67 -7.58 8.10 -1.20
C GLN A 67 -8.91 7.38 -0.99
N PHE A 68 -9.20 7.05 0.26
CA PHE A 68 -10.52 6.56 0.66
C PHE A 68 -11.39 7.77 0.97
N ALA A 69 -12.18 8.17 -0.02
CA ALA A 69 -13.12 9.27 0.08
C ALA A 69 -14.56 8.76 -0.10
N GLU A 70 -15.49 9.40 0.61
CA GLU A 70 -16.91 9.13 0.46
C GLU A 70 -17.40 9.52 -0.94
N SER A 71 -18.25 8.67 -1.52
CA SER A 71 -18.87 8.88 -2.82
C SER A 71 -20.31 8.35 -2.78
N ASP A 72 -21.25 9.11 -3.31
CA ASP A 72 -22.64 8.68 -3.53
C ASP A 72 -22.82 7.90 -4.84
N HIS A 73 -21.75 7.78 -5.65
CA HIS A 73 -21.79 7.23 -7.00
C HIS A 73 -20.95 5.95 -7.15
N VAL A 74 -20.67 5.25 -6.05
CA VAL A 74 -19.74 4.09 -6.02
C VAL A 74 -20.09 3.04 -7.08
N MET A 75 -21.39 2.72 -7.25
CA MET A 75 -21.80 1.70 -8.22
C MET A 75 -21.61 2.18 -9.68
N GLN A 76 -21.87 3.45 -9.97
CA GLN A 76 -21.57 4.06 -11.26
C GLN A 76 -20.06 4.12 -11.52
N ASP A 77 -19.26 4.50 -10.52
CA ASP A 77 -17.80 4.52 -10.61
C ASP A 77 -17.25 3.11 -10.92
N ILE A 78 -17.85 2.07 -10.35
CA ILE A 78 -17.52 0.66 -10.66
C ILE A 78 -17.90 0.34 -12.11
N ASP A 79 -19.09 0.70 -12.58
CA ASP A 79 -19.52 0.46 -13.97
C ASP A 79 -18.58 1.12 -14.98
N ASP A 80 -18.19 2.37 -14.73
CA ASP A 80 -17.26 3.12 -15.58
C ASP A 80 -15.87 2.47 -15.60
N LYS A 81 -15.36 2.06 -14.43
CA LYS A 81 -14.07 1.37 -14.31
C LYS A 81 -14.08 0.00 -14.96
N LEU A 82 -15.19 -0.74 -14.81
CA LEU A 82 -15.39 -2.04 -15.43
C LEU A 82 -15.43 -1.91 -16.97
N ALA A 83 -16.20 -0.97 -17.50
CA ALA A 83 -16.26 -0.70 -18.93
C ALA A 83 -14.88 -0.33 -19.50
N LYS A 84 -14.13 0.50 -18.78
CA LYS A 84 -12.76 0.86 -19.15
C LYS A 84 -11.80 -0.32 -19.05
N ALA A 85 -11.97 -1.20 -18.06
CA ALA A 85 -11.15 -2.41 -17.91
C ALA A 85 -11.35 -3.35 -19.10
N LYS A 86 -12.59 -3.55 -19.55
CA LYS A 86 -12.91 -4.29 -20.80
C LYS A 86 -12.22 -3.67 -22.01
N ALA A 87 -12.43 -2.37 -22.21
CA ALA A 87 -11.92 -1.66 -23.39
C ALA A 87 -10.38 -1.63 -23.48
N GLU A 88 -9.71 -1.59 -22.33
CA GLU A 88 -8.24 -1.55 -22.26
C GLU A 88 -7.60 -2.93 -22.04
N HIS A 89 -8.39 -4.01 -22.01
CA HIS A 89 -7.92 -5.37 -21.70
C HIS A 89 -7.16 -5.47 -20.36
N LYS A 90 -7.65 -4.76 -19.34
CA LYS A 90 -7.07 -4.71 -17.99
C LYS A 90 -7.98 -5.42 -16.99
N LYS A 91 -7.44 -5.83 -15.84
CA LYS A 91 -8.27 -6.30 -14.72
C LYS A 91 -8.91 -5.12 -14.00
N LEU A 92 -10.09 -5.32 -13.42
CA LEU A 92 -10.67 -4.35 -12.49
C LEU A 92 -10.11 -4.61 -11.09
N LEU A 93 -9.55 -3.59 -10.45
CA LEU A 93 -9.00 -3.66 -9.10
C LEU A 93 -9.80 -2.75 -8.17
N LEU A 94 -10.62 -3.37 -7.30
CA LEU A 94 -11.38 -2.65 -6.29
C LEU A 94 -10.71 -2.80 -4.92
N VAL A 95 -10.48 -1.68 -4.24
CA VAL A 95 -9.94 -1.64 -2.88
C VAL A 95 -10.97 -1.02 -1.96
N LEU A 96 -11.63 -1.85 -1.15
CA LEU A 96 -12.54 -1.39 -0.11
C LEU A 96 -11.74 -1.17 1.18
N GLY A 97 -11.69 0.06 1.66
CA GLY A 97 -10.87 0.41 2.81
C GLY A 97 -11.39 1.67 3.50
N ALA A 98 -10.58 2.22 4.39
CA ALA A 98 -10.95 3.45 5.09
C ALA A 98 -9.72 4.27 5.47
N GLN A 99 -9.88 5.60 5.48
CA GLN A 99 -8.78 6.53 5.76
C GLN A 99 -8.24 6.44 7.20
N TRP A 100 -9.04 5.95 8.14
CA TRP A 100 -8.65 5.75 9.54
C TRP A 100 -7.94 4.40 9.79
N CYS A 101 -7.97 3.48 8.83
CA CYS A 101 -7.40 2.14 8.97
C CYS A 101 -5.92 2.14 8.55
N HIS A 102 -5.05 1.74 9.49
CA HIS A 102 -3.60 1.67 9.28
C HIS A 102 -3.21 0.87 8.01
N ASP A 103 -3.68 -0.37 7.90
CA ASP A 103 -3.41 -1.24 6.74
C ASP A 103 -3.94 -0.66 5.42
N SER A 104 -5.09 0.03 5.45
CA SER A 104 -5.66 0.66 4.26
C SER A 104 -4.75 1.80 3.77
N THR A 105 -4.31 2.67 4.68
CA THR A 105 -3.39 3.77 4.33
C THR A 105 -2.00 3.28 3.95
N GLY A 106 -1.52 2.18 4.55
CA GLY A 106 -0.26 1.53 4.17
C GLY A 106 -0.30 0.96 2.76
N LEU A 107 -1.42 0.34 2.36
CA LEU A 107 -1.67 -0.10 0.99
C LEU A 107 -1.68 1.10 0.02
N ALA A 108 -2.41 2.16 0.34
CA ALA A 108 -2.47 3.38 -0.47
C ALA A 108 -1.08 4.00 -0.70
N ALA A 109 -0.25 4.06 0.36
CA ALA A 109 1.12 4.57 0.28
C ALA A 109 2.00 3.69 -0.63
N LYS A 110 1.90 2.37 -0.55
CA LYS A 110 2.66 1.46 -1.43
C LYS A 110 2.20 1.53 -2.88
N PHE A 111 0.88 1.60 -3.10
CA PHE A 111 0.34 1.78 -4.45
C PHE A 111 0.85 3.08 -5.08
N SER A 112 1.06 4.13 -4.29
CA SER A 112 1.57 5.43 -4.76
C SER A 112 3.05 5.43 -5.16
N GLN A 113 3.80 4.36 -4.88
CA GLN A 113 5.21 4.28 -5.26
C GLN A 113 5.36 4.04 -6.76
N SER A 114 6.38 4.66 -7.38
CA SER A 114 6.60 4.62 -8.83
C SER A 114 6.67 3.20 -9.39
N THR A 115 7.32 2.28 -8.67
CA THR A 115 7.44 0.88 -9.08
C THR A 115 6.10 0.13 -9.07
N MET A 116 5.21 0.47 -8.14
CA MET A 116 3.83 -0.04 -8.16
C MET A 116 2.99 0.64 -9.23
N GLN A 117 3.20 1.93 -9.48
CA GLN A 117 2.49 2.65 -10.55
C GLN A 117 2.71 2.04 -11.92
N THR A 118 3.92 1.59 -12.23
CA THR A 118 4.19 0.87 -13.48
C THR A 118 3.26 -0.35 -13.62
N ILE A 119 3.21 -1.21 -12.60
CA ILE A 119 2.38 -2.44 -12.61
C ILE A 119 0.88 -2.09 -12.66
N LEU A 120 0.45 -1.17 -11.82
CA LEU A 120 -0.97 -0.85 -11.65
C LEU A 120 -1.56 -0.19 -12.90
N THR A 121 -0.86 0.79 -13.48
CA THR A 121 -1.38 1.54 -14.64
C THR A 121 -1.35 0.72 -15.93
N GLU A 122 -0.40 -0.22 -16.04
CA GLU A 122 -0.29 -1.12 -17.20
C GLU A 122 -1.38 -2.21 -17.20
N HIS A 123 -1.73 -2.75 -16.03
CA HIS A 123 -2.55 -3.98 -15.97
C HIS A 123 -3.92 -3.82 -15.31
N TYR A 124 -4.19 -2.70 -14.63
CA TYR A 124 -5.39 -2.55 -13.82
C TYR A 124 -6.16 -1.25 -14.08
N GLN A 125 -7.48 -1.32 -14.00
CA GLN A 125 -8.33 -0.18 -13.68
C GLN A 125 -8.62 -0.20 -12.18
N THR A 126 -7.96 0.68 -11.44
CA THR A 126 -8.05 0.73 -9.97
C THR A 126 -9.13 1.71 -9.51
N LEU A 127 -9.86 1.33 -8.46
CA LEU A 127 -10.80 2.18 -7.71
C LEU A 127 -10.67 1.91 -6.21
N PHE A 128 -10.55 2.98 -5.42
CA PHE A 128 -10.56 2.94 -3.96
C PHE A 128 -11.95 3.34 -3.48
N ILE A 129 -12.52 2.57 -2.58
CA ILE A 129 -13.90 2.71 -2.10
C ILE A 129 -13.85 2.84 -0.59
N ASP A 130 -14.37 3.94 -0.06
CA ASP A 130 -14.44 4.14 1.39
C ASP A 130 -15.63 3.41 2.00
N VAL A 131 -15.36 2.52 2.96
CA VAL A 131 -16.40 1.77 3.69
C VAL A 131 -16.84 2.46 4.99
N GLY A 132 -16.34 3.66 5.24
CA GLY A 132 -16.49 4.39 6.50
C GLY A 132 -15.98 3.58 7.69
N TYR A 133 -16.78 3.51 8.76
CA TYR A 133 -16.58 2.67 9.95
C TYR A 133 -17.32 1.34 9.82
N TYR A 134 -17.25 0.68 8.65
CA TYR A 134 -17.95 -0.56 8.30
C TYR A 134 -19.48 -0.45 8.07
N GLN A 135 -19.99 0.72 7.68
CA GLN A 135 -21.42 0.88 7.38
C GLN A 135 -21.81 0.69 5.91
N ARG A 136 -20.87 0.78 4.96
CA ARG A 136 -21.15 0.81 3.50
C ARG A 136 -20.19 -0.08 2.71
N GLY A 137 -20.50 -0.34 1.43
CA GLY A 137 -19.70 -1.20 0.53
C GLY A 137 -20.14 -2.67 0.52
N PHE A 138 -21.22 -3.02 1.21
CA PHE A 138 -21.78 -4.38 1.19
C PHE A 138 -22.47 -4.72 -0.15
N ASP A 139 -23.04 -3.70 -0.80
CA ASP A 139 -23.57 -3.75 -2.15
C ASP A 139 -22.48 -4.03 -3.19
N VAL A 140 -21.31 -3.40 -3.02
CA VAL A 140 -20.14 -3.62 -3.89
C VAL A 140 -19.73 -5.09 -3.91
N VAL A 141 -19.53 -5.70 -2.74
CA VAL A 141 -19.11 -7.11 -2.67
C VAL A 141 -20.21 -8.07 -3.11
N SER A 142 -21.47 -7.72 -2.84
CA SER A 142 -22.63 -8.50 -3.28
C SER A 142 -22.73 -8.58 -4.80
N ARG A 143 -22.38 -7.53 -5.53
CA ARG A 143 -22.34 -7.54 -7.01
C ARG A 143 -21.46 -8.66 -7.54
N PHE A 144 -20.32 -8.89 -6.90
CA PHE A 144 -19.32 -9.86 -7.33
C PHE A 144 -19.45 -11.20 -6.60
N ASN A 145 -20.65 -11.53 -6.10
CA ASN A 145 -20.98 -12.79 -5.42
C ASN A 145 -20.12 -13.07 -4.17
N MET A 146 -19.56 -12.05 -3.54
CA MET A 146 -18.88 -12.18 -2.25
C MET A 146 -19.83 -11.80 -1.11
N PRO A 147 -20.07 -12.67 -0.12
CA PRO A 147 -21.15 -12.47 0.85
C PRO A 147 -20.87 -11.30 1.83
N ILE A 148 -19.61 -10.94 2.03
CA ILE A 148 -19.18 -9.78 2.82
C ILE A 148 -17.73 -9.39 2.48
N TYR A 149 -17.35 -8.12 2.61
CA TYR A 149 -15.93 -7.77 2.75
C TYR A 149 -15.48 -8.09 4.18
N TYR A 150 -14.50 -8.97 4.31
CA TYR A 150 -14.09 -9.49 5.61
C TYR A 150 -13.35 -8.47 6.48
N GLY A 151 -12.84 -7.38 5.94
CA GLY A 151 -12.12 -6.37 6.70
C GLY A 151 -11.55 -5.28 5.81
N THR A 152 -10.79 -4.36 6.39
CA THR A 152 -10.16 -3.26 5.65
C THR A 152 -8.63 -3.39 5.69
N PRO A 153 -7.92 -3.23 4.56
CA PRO A 153 -8.47 -3.18 3.20
C PRO A 153 -8.91 -4.57 2.73
N THR A 154 -9.97 -4.60 1.91
CA THR A 154 -10.34 -5.74 1.07
C THR A 154 -9.92 -5.43 -0.36
N VAL A 155 -9.10 -6.29 -0.96
CA VAL A 155 -8.54 -6.11 -2.31
C VAL A 155 -9.15 -7.16 -3.23
N MET A 156 -10.03 -6.72 -4.14
CA MET A 156 -10.67 -7.60 -5.13
C MET A 156 -10.05 -7.34 -6.50
N ILE A 157 -9.49 -8.40 -7.10
CA ILE A 157 -9.09 -8.40 -8.50
C ILE A 157 -10.18 -9.12 -9.26
N ILE A 158 -10.78 -8.43 -10.21
CA ILE A 158 -11.95 -8.89 -10.97
C ILE A 158 -11.56 -9.01 -12.43
N ASP A 159 -11.95 -10.14 -13.02
CA ASP A 159 -11.92 -10.29 -14.46
C ASP A 159 -13.10 -9.56 -15.08
N PRO A 160 -12.86 -8.57 -15.95
CA PRO A 160 -13.94 -7.71 -16.38
C PRO A 160 -14.95 -8.45 -17.27
N GLU A 161 -14.54 -9.49 -18.00
CA GLU A 161 -15.41 -10.23 -18.91
C GLU A 161 -16.46 -11.07 -18.18
N SER A 162 -16.04 -11.85 -17.19
CA SER A 162 -16.92 -12.71 -16.39
C SER A 162 -17.51 -12.01 -15.16
N GLU A 163 -16.97 -10.85 -14.78
CA GLU A 163 -17.24 -10.18 -13.49
C GLU A 163 -16.99 -11.09 -12.27
N THR A 164 -15.97 -11.96 -12.36
CA THR A 164 -15.58 -12.87 -11.25
C THR A 164 -14.35 -12.37 -10.50
N ILE A 165 -14.34 -12.55 -9.18
CA ILE A 165 -13.17 -12.27 -8.33
C ILE A 165 -12.15 -13.40 -8.54
N ILE A 166 -10.97 -13.07 -9.05
CA ILE A 166 -9.94 -14.06 -9.39
C ILE A 166 -8.96 -14.33 -8.26
N ASN A 167 -8.91 -13.49 -7.23
CA ASN A 167 -7.96 -13.62 -6.13
C ASN A 167 -8.59 -14.10 -4.82
N SER A 168 -9.76 -14.75 -4.87
CA SER A 168 -10.56 -15.10 -3.69
C SER A 168 -9.85 -15.99 -2.66
N ASP A 169 -8.83 -16.74 -3.09
CA ASP A 169 -8.00 -17.62 -2.26
C ASP A 169 -6.86 -16.90 -1.50
N SER A 170 -6.62 -15.63 -1.80
CA SER A 170 -5.46 -14.89 -1.31
C SER A 170 -5.81 -13.51 -0.74
N MET A 171 -7.10 -13.17 -0.66
CA MET A 171 -7.57 -11.87 -0.17
C MET A 171 -7.21 -11.61 1.30
N GLN A 172 -7.15 -12.66 2.14
CA GLN A 172 -6.93 -12.51 3.58
C GLN A 172 -5.64 -11.77 3.92
N GLN A 173 -4.57 -11.95 3.13
CA GLN A 173 -3.26 -11.34 3.39
C GLN A 173 -3.35 -9.80 3.50
N TRP A 174 -4.30 -9.19 2.78
CA TRP A 174 -4.46 -7.74 2.73
C TRP A 174 -5.03 -7.15 4.01
N LEU A 175 -5.54 -7.97 4.94
CA LEU A 175 -5.86 -7.52 6.30
C LEU A 175 -4.62 -7.08 7.11
N SER A 176 -3.41 -7.36 6.61
CA SER A 176 -2.14 -6.91 7.17
C SER A 176 -1.30 -6.13 6.14
N ALA A 177 -1.97 -5.43 5.22
CA ALA A 177 -1.36 -4.81 4.04
C ALA A 177 -0.20 -3.85 4.35
N ASP A 178 -0.21 -3.15 5.50
CA ASP A 178 0.89 -2.27 5.87
C ASP A 178 2.18 -3.04 6.20
N SER A 179 2.06 -4.29 6.66
CA SER A 179 3.23 -5.11 7.02
C SER A 179 3.84 -5.87 5.84
N ILE A 180 3.13 -6.01 4.72
CA ILE A 180 3.65 -6.73 3.54
C ILE A 180 4.70 -5.86 2.82
N SER A 181 5.87 -6.44 2.48
CA SER A 181 6.95 -5.70 1.80
C SER A 181 6.55 -5.24 0.39
N LEU A 182 7.13 -4.13 -0.08
CA LEU A 182 6.90 -3.64 -1.45
C LEU A 182 7.23 -4.69 -2.53
N GLU A 183 8.29 -5.46 -2.33
CA GLU A 183 8.67 -6.56 -3.23
C GLU A 183 7.54 -7.61 -3.36
N ASN A 184 6.89 -7.96 -2.24
CA ASN A 184 5.78 -8.91 -2.26
C ASN A 184 4.53 -8.32 -2.89
N TYR A 185 4.29 -7.00 -2.77
CA TYR A 185 3.26 -6.31 -3.55
C TYR A 185 3.52 -6.47 -5.05
N GLN A 186 4.74 -6.14 -5.50
CA GLN A 186 5.09 -6.22 -6.91
C GLN A 186 4.94 -7.64 -7.44
N LYS A 187 5.47 -8.64 -6.72
CA LYS A 187 5.30 -10.06 -7.09
C LYS A 187 3.84 -10.45 -7.20
N TYR A 188 3.02 -10.08 -6.22
CA TYR A 188 1.61 -10.44 -6.22
C TYR A 188 0.87 -9.79 -7.39
N PHE A 189 0.92 -8.47 -7.52
CA PHE A 189 0.16 -7.76 -8.57
C PHE A 189 0.71 -8.04 -9.98
N SER A 190 2.00 -8.30 -10.16
CA SER A 190 2.52 -8.79 -11.44
C SER A 190 2.03 -10.21 -11.76
N ARG A 191 1.96 -11.11 -10.76
CA ARG A 191 1.43 -12.47 -10.98
C ARG A 191 -0.03 -12.42 -11.39
N MET A 192 -0.86 -11.74 -10.60
CA MET A 192 -2.30 -11.62 -10.83
C MET A 192 -2.63 -10.92 -12.17
N ALA A 193 -1.77 -10.02 -12.64
CA ALA A 193 -1.93 -9.36 -13.95
C ALA A 193 -1.79 -10.34 -15.12
N ASN A 194 -1.00 -11.40 -14.95
CA ASN A 194 -0.71 -12.41 -15.96
C ASN A 194 -1.55 -13.68 -15.78
N GLU A 195 -2.37 -13.76 -14.72
CA GLU A 195 -3.30 -14.85 -14.52
C GLU A 195 -4.42 -14.74 -15.57
N ASN A 196 -4.26 -15.53 -16.63
CA ASN A 196 -5.32 -15.75 -17.60
C ASN A 196 -6.38 -16.59 -16.91
N ASN A 197 -7.60 -16.05 -16.85
CA ASN A 197 -8.77 -16.87 -16.64
C ASN A 197 -8.91 -17.77 -17.87
N LEU A 198 -8.29 -18.95 -17.81
CA LEU A 198 -8.77 -20.08 -18.57
C LEU A 198 -10.25 -20.15 -18.21
N ILE A 199 -11.13 -19.93 -19.19
CA ILE A 199 -12.59 -20.01 -19.08
C ILE A 199 -12.90 -21.06 -18.01
N GLU A 200 -13.39 -20.63 -16.84
CA GLU A 200 -13.68 -21.56 -15.75
C GLU A 200 -14.58 -22.62 -16.34
N GLN A 201 -14.06 -23.85 -16.43
CA GLN A 201 -14.86 -24.97 -16.90
C GLN A 201 -16.07 -25.03 -15.96
N PRO A 202 -17.28 -25.22 -16.51
CA PRO A 202 -18.47 -25.29 -15.69
C PRO A 202 -18.26 -26.33 -14.59
N LEU A 203 -18.57 -25.96 -13.34
CA LEU A 203 -18.42 -26.85 -12.20
C LEU A 203 -19.15 -28.17 -12.49
N SER A 204 -18.50 -29.29 -12.18
CA SER A 204 -19.19 -30.58 -12.24
C SER A 204 -20.41 -30.57 -11.29
N PRO A 205 -21.50 -31.29 -11.60
CA PRO A 205 -22.67 -31.34 -10.71
C PRO A 205 -22.32 -31.74 -9.27
N ALA A 206 -21.32 -32.62 -9.10
CA ALA A 206 -20.83 -33.03 -7.79
C ALA A 206 -20.14 -31.87 -7.04
N LEU A 207 -19.24 -31.14 -7.71
CA LEU A 207 -18.54 -30.00 -7.10
C LEU A 207 -19.50 -28.84 -6.79
N ALA A 208 -20.46 -28.59 -7.68
CA ALA A 208 -21.49 -27.58 -7.48
C ALA A 208 -22.31 -27.83 -6.20
N LYS A 209 -22.63 -29.09 -5.88
CA LYS A 209 -23.34 -29.47 -4.65
C LYS A 209 -22.54 -29.14 -3.38
N TYR A 210 -21.23 -29.36 -3.38
CA TYR A 210 -20.38 -28.97 -2.25
C TYR A 210 -20.28 -27.45 -2.13
N TYR A 211 -20.09 -26.75 -3.25
CA TYR A 211 -19.97 -25.30 -3.25
C TYR A 211 -21.25 -24.61 -2.78
N GLN A 212 -22.42 -25.20 -3.06
CA GLN A 212 -23.67 -24.71 -2.49
C GLN A 212 -23.64 -24.71 -0.95
N GLN A 213 -23.24 -25.82 -0.32
CA GLN A 213 -23.17 -25.92 1.14
C GLN A 213 -22.14 -24.95 1.73
N ILE A 214 -20.98 -24.81 1.07
CA ILE A 214 -19.94 -23.85 1.47
C ILE A 214 -20.44 -22.41 1.37
N ASN A 215 -21.21 -22.08 0.32
CA ASN A 215 -21.79 -20.76 0.14
C ASN A 215 -22.89 -20.47 1.18
N GLU A 216 -23.69 -21.46 1.55
CA GLU A 216 -24.70 -21.34 2.62
C GLU A 216 -24.02 -21.07 3.97
N PHE A 217 -22.99 -21.85 4.30
CA PHE A 217 -22.15 -21.62 5.48
C PHE A 217 -21.54 -20.21 5.46
N SER A 218 -20.84 -19.83 4.39
CA SER A 218 -20.19 -18.53 4.27
C SER A 218 -21.20 -17.38 4.39
N SER A 219 -22.38 -17.52 3.81
CA SER A 219 -23.47 -16.54 3.90
C SER A 219 -24.02 -16.40 5.33
N GLN A 220 -24.10 -17.49 6.09
CA GLN A 220 -24.49 -17.43 7.51
C GLN A 220 -23.44 -16.68 8.32
N GLN A 221 -22.15 -16.99 8.14
CA GLN A 221 -21.08 -16.34 8.89
C GLN A 221 -20.90 -14.87 8.50
N ALA A 222 -21.13 -14.53 7.23
CA ALA A 222 -21.18 -13.16 6.74
C ALA A 222 -22.26 -12.33 7.44
N LYS A 223 -23.46 -12.88 7.68
CA LYS A 223 -24.52 -12.18 8.44
C LYS A 223 -24.07 -11.86 9.86
N ARG A 224 -23.46 -12.82 10.56
CA ARG A 224 -22.92 -12.64 11.92
C ARG A 224 -21.85 -11.55 11.95
N LEU A 225 -20.91 -11.59 11.00
CA LEU A 225 -19.84 -10.58 10.90
C LEU A 225 -20.39 -9.19 10.58
N LYS A 226 -21.38 -9.09 9.69
CA LYS A 226 -22.05 -7.81 9.37
C LYS A 226 -22.76 -7.22 10.59
N GLN A 227 -23.42 -8.04 11.41
CA GLN A 227 -24.03 -7.59 12.67
C GLN A 227 -22.97 -7.04 13.64
N ALA A 228 -21.82 -7.72 13.76
CA ALA A 228 -20.73 -7.21 14.58
C ALA A 228 -20.23 -5.84 14.08
N TYR A 229 -20.17 -5.62 12.76
CA TYR A 229 -19.84 -4.31 12.20
C TYR A 229 -20.89 -3.23 12.49
N GLN A 230 -22.17 -3.58 12.50
CA GLN A 230 -23.23 -2.64 12.89
C GLN A 230 -23.10 -2.19 14.36
N VAL A 231 -22.67 -3.08 15.24
CA VAL A 231 -22.37 -2.75 16.66
C VAL A 231 -21.11 -1.89 16.77
N LEU A 232 -20.04 -2.28 16.06
CA LEU A 232 -18.73 -1.63 16.16
C LEU A 232 -18.67 -0.26 15.48
N GLY A 233 -19.40 -0.05 14.38
CA GLY A 233 -19.26 1.14 13.54
C GLY A 233 -19.46 2.47 14.28
N PRO A 234 -20.57 2.67 15.03
CA PRO A 234 -20.76 3.88 15.81
C PRO A 234 -19.68 4.09 16.89
N ALA A 235 -19.20 3.00 17.51
CA ALA A 235 -18.12 3.08 18.50
C ALA A 235 -16.78 3.47 17.88
N LEU A 236 -16.46 2.93 16.69
CA LEU A 236 -15.27 3.29 15.93
C LEU A 236 -15.32 4.75 15.48
N ALA A 237 -16.46 5.24 15.00
CA ALA A 237 -16.62 6.64 14.61
C ALA A 237 -16.27 7.57 15.78
N ARG A 238 -16.87 7.34 16.96
CA ARG A 238 -16.57 8.12 18.17
C ARG A 238 -15.11 8.01 18.62
N TYR A 239 -14.53 6.83 18.57
CA TYR A 239 -13.11 6.61 18.89
C TYR A 239 -12.18 7.38 17.94
N VAL A 240 -12.43 7.31 16.63
CA VAL A 240 -11.58 7.93 15.61
C VAL A 240 -11.76 9.44 15.56
N GLU A 241 -12.99 9.93 15.55
CA GLU A 241 -13.33 11.35 15.34
C GLU A 241 -13.27 12.15 16.63
N ASN A 242 -13.89 11.63 17.70
CA ASN A 242 -14.03 12.35 18.97
C ASN A 242 -12.95 11.99 19.99
N LYS A 243 -12.07 11.01 19.67
CA LYS A 243 -11.05 10.48 20.59
C LYS A 243 -11.64 9.93 21.90
N GLU A 244 -12.87 9.44 21.83
CA GLU A 244 -13.52 8.76 22.96
C GLU A 244 -12.81 7.44 23.26
N GLN A 245 -12.92 6.98 24.51
CA GLN A 245 -12.36 5.69 24.90
C GLN A 245 -13.14 4.54 24.23
N PHE A 246 -12.41 3.57 23.68
CA PHE A 246 -13.00 2.31 23.24
C PHE A 246 -13.27 1.43 24.48
N SER A 247 -14.54 1.11 24.75
CA SER A 247 -14.91 0.36 25.95
C SER A 247 -14.40 -1.08 25.91
N ALA A 248 -14.23 -1.71 27.07
CA ALA A 248 -13.84 -3.12 27.17
C ALA A 248 -14.82 -4.08 26.44
N GLU A 249 -16.12 -3.73 26.41
CA GLU A 249 -17.12 -4.46 25.64
C GLU A 249 -16.87 -4.34 24.13
N ASN A 250 -16.59 -3.13 23.64
CA ASN A 250 -16.25 -2.91 22.24
C ASN A 250 -14.94 -3.61 21.86
N GLU A 251 -13.93 -3.60 22.73
CA GLU A 251 -12.68 -4.35 22.53
C GLU A 251 -12.93 -5.86 22.41
N LYS A 252 -13.80 -6.41 23.26
CA LYS A 252 -14.20 -7.82 23.20
C LYS A 252 -14.86 -8.14 21.86
N VAL A 253 -15.86 -7.37 21.45
CA VAL A 253 -16.57 -7.56 20.17
C VAL A 253 -15.61 -7.40 18.99
N TRP A 254 -14.71 -6.42 19.03
CA TRP A 254 -13.69 -6.21 18.00
C TRP A 254 -12.76 -7.43 17.87
N SER A 255 -12.31 -7.99 19.00
CA SER A 255 -11.48 -9.20 19.03
C SER A 255 -12.21 -10.41 18.43
N GLN A 256 -13.49 -10.61 18.80
CA GLN A 256 -14.32 -11.69 18.25
C GLN A 256 -14.53 -11.52 16.74
N ALA A 257 -14.90 -10.32 16.29
CA ALA A 257 -15.08 -10.01 14.87
C ALA A 257 -13.77 -10.20 14.09
N ARG A 258 -12.63 -9.82 14.67
CA ARG A 258 -11.30 -10.06 14.09
C ARG A 258 -11.03 -11.55 13.95
N LYS A 259 -11.26 -12.38 14.97
CA LYS A 259 -11.05 -13.83 14.87
C LYS A 259 -11.95 -14.43 13.79
N LEU A 260 -13.23 -14.08 13.81
CA LEU A 260 -14.23 -14.58 12.86
C LEU A 260 -13.85 -14.27 11.40
N ARG A 261 -13.50 -13.02 11.07
CA ARG A 261 -13.18 -12.64 9.68
C ARG A 261 -11.94 -13.32 9.09
N TYR A 262 -10.96 -13.69 9.92
CA TYR A 262 -9.80 -14.45 9.46
C TYR A 262 -10.22 -15.92 9.27
N ASN A 263 -10.89 -16.51 10.25
CA ASN A 263 -11.26 -17.92 10.19
C ASN A 263 -12.17 -18.24 9.01
N ILE A 264 -13.23 -17.45 8.75
CA ILE A 264 -14.15 -17.72 7.63
C ILE A 264 -13.40 -17.85 6.29
N GLN A 265 -12.45 -16.95 6.02
CA GLN A 265 -11.70 -16.97 4.76
C GLN A 265 -10.84 -18.24 4.63
N ASN A 266 -10.08 -18.58 5.67
CA ASN A 266 -9.23 -19.77 5.66
C ASN A 266 -10.04 -21.05 5.55
N ASP A 267 -11.14 -21.12 6.28
CA ASP A 267 -11.95 -22.33 6.34
C ASP A 267 -12.74 -22.53 5.04
N VAL A 268 -13.24 -21.45 4.41
CA VAL A 268 -13.87 -21.54 3.09
C VAL A 268 -12.87 -22.04 2.04
N ILE A 269 -11.61 -21.59 2.08
CA ILE A 269 -10.55 -22.08 1.19
C ILE A 269 -10.30 -23.58 1.46
N ALA A 270 -10.13 -23.97 2.73
CA ALA A 270 -9.90 -25.36 3.12
C ALA A 270 -11.06 -26.28 2.71
N LEU A 271 -12.30 -25.86 2.91
CA LEU A 271 -13.50 -26.60 2.51
C LEU A 271 -13.59 -26.77 0.99
N LYS A 272 -13.24 -25.74 0.21
CA LYS A 272 -13.18 -25.84 -1.25
C LYS A 272 -12.12 -26.84 -1.70
N GLU A 273 -10.95 -26.85 -1.07
CA GLU A 273 -9.90 -27.83 -1.37
C GLU A 273 -10.30 -29.27 -1.00
N GLN A 274 -10.97 -29.48 0.14
CA GLN A 274 -11.56 -30.78 0.50
C GLN A 274 -12.57 -31.26 -0.57
N ALA A 275 -13.48 -30.37 -0.99
CA ALA A 275 -14.49 -30.68 -2.00
C ALA A 275 -13.88 -31.05 -3.36
N LYS A 276 -12.88 -30.28 -3.82
CA LYS A 276 -12.15 -30.57 -5.07
C LYS A 276 -11.50 -31.95 -5.01
N LYS A 277 -10.75 -32.23 -3.95
CA LYS A 277 -10.07 -33.52 -3.75
C LYS A 277 -11.04 -34.70 -3.73
N ALA A 278 -12.18 -34.56 -3.05
CA ALA A 278 -13.21 -35.60 -3.02
C ALA A 278 -13.76 -35.91 -4.42
N VAL A 279 -14.06 -34.87 -5.21
CA VAL A 279 -14.55 -35.03 -6.59
C VAL A 279 -13.49 -35.66 -7.49
N GLU A 280 -12.23 -35.25 -7.38
CA GLU A 280 -11.10 -35.83 -8.13
C GLU A 280 -10.89 -37.32 -7.80
N MET A 281 -11.05 -37.70 -6.53
CA MET A 281 -10.95 -39.09 -6.07
C MET A 281 -12.23 -39.90 -6.30
N GLN A 282 -13.29 -39.28 -6.81
CA GLN A 282 -14.62 -39.90 -6.96
C GLN A 282 -15.21 -40.40 -5.63
N GLU A 283 -14.85 -39.74 -4.53
CA GLU A 283 -15.32 -40.03 -3.19
C GLU A 283 -16.50 -39.11 -2.81
N SER A 284 -17.47 -39.67 -2.09
CA SER A 284 -18.52 -38.90 -1.44
C SER A 284 -18.14 -38.70 0.03
N ILE A 285 -17.79 -37.48 0.41
CA ILE A 285 -17.44 -37.12 1.77
C ILE A 285 -18.51 -36.20 2.37
N GLU A 286 -18.56 -36.15 3.70
CA GLU A 286 -19.24 -35.08 4.42
C GLU A 286 -18.21 -33.98 4.69
N LEU A 287 -18.55 -32.72 4.42
CA LEU A 287 -17.65 -31.59 4.69
C LEU A 287 -17.66 -31.28 6.19
N GLU A 288 -16.47 -31.15 6.77
CA GLU A 288 -16.31 -30.78 8.18
C GLU A 288 -16.36 -29.25 8.32
N PHE A 289 -17.55 -28.71 8.57
CA PHE A 289 -17.73 -27.28 8.80
C PHE A 289 -17.23 -26.86 10.19
N PRO A 290 -16.44 -25.79 10.31
CA PRO A 290 -15.96 -25.32 11.60
C PRO A 290 -17.08 -24.63 12.38
N GLU A 291 -16.99 -24.71 13.70
CA GLU A 291 -17.80 -23.92 14.62
C GLU A 291 -16.99 -22.71 15.12
N TYR A 292 -17.66 -21.58 15.31
CA TYR A 292 -17.05 -20.36 15.83
C TYR A 292 -17.75 -19.89 17.08
N ASP A 293 -16.97 -19.33 18.01
CA ASP A 293 -17.46 -18.70 19.22
C ASP A 293 -18.61 -17.71 18.92
N GLN A 294 -19.60 -17.68 19.78
CA GLN A 294 -20.73 -16.76 19.68
C GLN A 294 -20.38 -15.36 20.16
N PHE A 295 -20.95 -14.35 19.51
CA PHE A 295 -21.03 -13.01 20.05
C PHE A 295 -21.99 -12.98 21.26
N SER A 296 -21.88 -11.97 22.12
CA SER A 296 -22.71 -11.88 23.33
C SER A 296 -24.22 -11.71 23.08
N TRP A 297 -24.64 -11.45 21.84
CA TRP A 297 -26.04 -11.23 21.46
C TRP A 297 -26.67 -12.41 20.68
N GLU A 298 -25.91 -13.48 20.44
CA GLU A 298 -26.39 -14.70 19.75
C GLU A 298 -26.92 -15.72 20.75
#